data_AF-A0A3Q2ZLJ9-F1
#
_entry.id   AF-A0A3Q2ZLJ9-F1
#
_cell.length_a   1.000
_cell.length_b   1.000
_cell.length_c   1.000
_cell.angle_alpha   90.00
_cell.angle_beta   90.00
_cell.angle_gamma   90.00
#
_symmetry.space_group_name_H-M   'P 1'
#
loop_
_entity.id
_entity.type
_entity.pdbx_description
1 polymer ?
#
loop_
_entity_poly.entity_id
_entity_poly.type
_entity_poly.pdbx_seq_one_letter_code
_entity_poly.pdbx_strand_id
1 'polypeptide(L)'
;MCFMTQGSTPLLHVWADMNEPTVFSGPELTMPKDALHYGGWEHRDLHNLYSFYQQMALVDSLVTRSGGTERPFILSRAFFAGTQRLAAVWTGDNLSTWEYLKISIPMCLSMCVTGLSFCGADIGGFIPEPSPELLIRWYQAACLQPFFRGHSSMNTVRREPWLFEKNVTDAIRSVIDERYRLLPYWYTVFYRAHIDGLPVLRPLWLEFPEEKSIFSVDHQYMIGNGEAASPPRRANYHLFFGFMPACPAWRL
;
A
#
# COMPACT_ATOMS: atom_id res chain seq x y z
N MET A 1 12.16 -4.55 24.82
CA MET A 1 11.28 -3.88 25.81
C MET A 1 9.86 -4.08 25.32
N CYS A 2 9.11 -5.01 25.93
CA CYS A 2 7.78 -5.39 25.45
C CYS A 2 6.80 -4.24 25.75
N PHE A 3 6.27 -3.59 24.72
CA PHE A 3 5.17 -2.63 24.85
C PHE A 3 3.89 -3.37 25.23
N MET A 4 3.79 -3.87 26.46
CA MET A 4 2.50 -4.18 27.07
C MET A 4 1.91 -2.88 27.59
N THR A 5 1.34 -2.08 26.69
CA THR A 5 0.73 -0.81 27.07
C THR A 5 -0.62 -1.11 27.71
N GLN A 6 -0.70 -0.81 29.01
CA GLN A 6 -1.94 -0.76 29.77
C GLN A 6 -2.97 0.07 28.99
N GLY A 7 -4.07 -0.56 28.56
CA GLY A 7 -5.11 0.06 27.72
C GLY A 7 -5.16 -0.37 26.25
N SER A 8 -4.22 -1.20 25.77
CA SER A 8 -4.31 -1.81 24.44
C SER A 8 -5.18 -3.09 24.44
N THR A 9 -5.73 -3.43 23.28
CA THR A 9 -6.54 -4.65 23.07
C THR A 9 -5.97 -5.49 21.91
N PRO A 10 -6.38 -6.76 21.74
CA PRO A 10 -5.96 -7.58 20.60
C PRO A 10 -6.30 -6.98 19.23
N LEU A 11 -7.33 -6.13 19.14
CA LEU A 11 -7.76 -5.46 17.92
C LEU A 11 -6.89 -4.23 17.55
N LEU A 12 -6.05 -3.77 18.46
CA LEU A 12 -5.17 -2.62 18.23
C LEU A 12 -3.94 -3.05 17.43
N HIS A 13 -3.73 -2.45 16.27
CA HIS A 13 -2.53 -2.63 15.45
C HIS A 13 -1.69 -1.34 15.40
N VAL A 14 -0.54 -1.36 14.73
CA VAL A 14 0.45 -0.27 14.80
C VAL A 14 0.70 0.37 13.44
N TRP A 15 0.87 1.68 13.45
CA TRP A 15 1.36 2.45 12.32
C TRP A 15 2.68 3.12 12.73
N ALA A 16 3.77 2.74 12.06
CA ALA A 16 5.11 3.29 12.22
C ALA A 16 5.34 4.39 11.18
N ASP A 17 5.17 5.64 11.60
CA ASP A 17 5.42 6.82 10.77
C ASP A 17 6.72 7.51 11.20
N MET A 18 7.20 8.45 10.38
CA MET A 18 8.37 9.29 10.68
C MET A 18 9.67 8.50 10.90
N ASN A 19 9.77 7.30 10.31
CA ASN A 19 10.78 6.32 10.64
C ASN A 19 11.95 6.20 9.67
N GLU A 20 12.19 7.24 8.86
CA GLU A 20 13.38 7.36 8.03
C GLU A 20 14.70 7.35 8.83
N PRO A 21 14.87 8.00 10.00
CA PRO A 21 13.95 8.78 10.85
C PRO A 21 13.80 10.24 10.44
N THR A 22 12.60 10.80 10.61
CA THR A 22 12.41 12.24 10.42
C THR A 22 12.90 13.03 11.63
N VAL A 23 13.76 14.02 11.38
CA VAL A 23 14.25 15.00 12.37
C VAL A 23 14.05 16.39 11.77
N PHE A 24 13.04 17.14 12.24
CA PHE A 24 12.64 18.41 11.61
C PHE A 24 13.73 19.48 11.56
N SER A 25 14.66 19.46 12.50
CA SER A 25 15.82 20.37 12.54
C SER A 25 17.10 19.75 11.98
N GLY A 26 17.03 18.51 11.49
CA GLY A 26 18.18 17.76 10.99
C GLY A 26 18.51 18.06 9.53
N PRO A 27 19.73 17.70 9.06
CA PRO A 27 20.07 17.79 7.65
C PRO A 27 19.10 16.93 6.83
N GLU A 28 18.57 17.51 5.75
CA GLU A 28 17.62 16.79 4.87
C GLU A 28 16.40 16.23 5.62
N LEU A 29 16.03 16.85 6.76
CA LEU A 29 14.98 16.38 7.67
C LEU A 29 15.25 14.99 8.27
N THR A 30 16.52 14.58 8.41
CA THR A 30 16.89 13.31 9.05
C THR A 30 18.10 13.45 9.99
N MET A 31 18.57 12.33 10.56
CA MET A 31 19.69 12.30 11.49
C MET A 31 21.03 12.68 10.82
N PRO A 32 21.94 13.37 11.54
CA PRO A 32 23.30 13.59 11.09
C PRO A 32 24.04 12.28 10.77
N LYS A 33 24.87 12.29 9.73
CA LYS A 33 25.56 11.09 9.23
C LYS A 33 26.56 10.49 10.22
N ASP A 34 27.12 11.30 11.10
CA ASP A 34 28.11 10.97 12.13
C ASP A 34 27.49 10.59 13.49
N ALA A 35 26.14 10.58 13.59
CA ALA A 35 25.48 10.04 14.77
C ALA A 35 25.81 8.55 14.92
N LEU A 36 26.08 8.12 16.16
CA LEU A 36 26.51 6.74 16.44
C LEU A 36 25.34 5.85 16.82
N HIS A 37 25.28 4.67 16.20
CA HIS A 37 24.40 3.56 16.56
C HIS A 37 25.11 2.57 17.47
N TYR A 38 24.35 1.58 17.97
CA TYR A 38 24.91 0.45 18.71
C TYR A 38 26.09 -0.20 17.97
N GLY A 39 27.15 -0.54 18.70
CA GLY A 39 28.37 -1.13 18.13
C GLY A 39 29.34 -0.13 17.50
N GLY A 40 29.06 1.18 17.57
CA GLY A 40 29.95 2.22 17.06
C GLY A 40 29.82 2.50 15.56
N TRP A 41 28.77 1.98 14.91
CA TRP A 41 28.44 2.28 13.52
C TRP A 41 27.95 3.71 13.36
N GLU A 42 28.35 4.39 12.30
CA GLU A 42 27.83 5.71 11.98
C GLU A 42 26.45 5.61 11.32
N HIS A 43 25.65 6.67 11.42
CA HIS A 43 24.32 6.72 10.82
C HIS A 43 24.36 6.57 9.29
N ARG A 44 25.42 7.04 8.63
CA ARG A 44 25.63 6.83 7.19
C ARG A 44 25.64 5.36 6.77
N ASP A 45 26.04 4.45 7.66
CA ASP A 45 26.16 3.03 7.36
C ASP A 45 24.81 2.31 7.47
N LEU A 46 23.94 2.82 8.34
CA LEU A 46 22.70 2.14 8.75
C LEU A 46 21.42 2.92 8.43
N HIS A 47 21.50 4.12 7.84
CA HIS A 47 20.38 5.04 7.61
C HIS A 47 19.14 4.31 7.04
N ASN A 48 19.30 3.65 5.89
CA ASN A 48 18.19 2.95 5.23
C ASN A 48 17.70 1.70 5.97
N LEU A 49 18.48 1.15 6.91
CA LEU A 49 18.09 0.00 7.74
C LEU A 49 17.38 0.40 9.03
N TYR A 50 17.38 1.68 9.39
CA TYR A 50 16.79 2.15 10.64
C TYR A 50 15.32 1.76 10.77
N SER A 51 14.52 2.04 9.74
CA SER A 51 13.09 1.68 9.66
C SER A 51 12.87 0.18 9.74
N PHE A 52 13.72 -0.61 9.08
CA PHE A 52 13.65 -2.06 9.05
C PHE A 52 13.81 -2.66 10.46
N TYR A 53 14.78 -2.19 11.24
CA TYR A 53 14.95 -2.65 12.63
C TYR A 53 13.82 -2.20 13.56
N GLN A 54 13.27 -1.00 13.36
CA GLN A 54 12.09 -0.56 14.08
C GLN A 54 10.89 -1.49 13.79
N GLN A 55 10.64 -1.81 12.52
CA GLN A 55 9.58 -2.74 12.11
C GLN A 55 9.79 -4.13 12.72
N MET A 56 11.01 -4.65 12.75
CA MET A 56 11.32 -5.94 13.40
C MET A 56 10.93 -5.94 14.88
N ALA A 57 11.29 -4.87 15.61
CA ALA A 57 10.95 -4.74 17.03
C ALA A 57 9.43 -4.65 17.25
N LEU A 58 8.70 -3.98 16.34
CA LEU A 58 7.24 -3.92 16.37
C LEU A 58 6.59 -5.28 16.09
N VAL A 59 7.08 -6.03 15.10
CA VAL A 59 6.61 -7.40 14.82
C VAL A 59 6.79 -8.28 16.06
N ASP A 60 7.99 -8.30 16.63
CA ASP A 60 8.31 -9.07 17.84
C ASP A 60 7.38 -8.71 19.01
N SER A 61 7.10 -7.42 19.19
CA SER A 61 6.19 -6.92 20.23
C SER A 61 4.74 -7.39 20.02
N LEU A 62 4.22 -7.34 18.78
CA LEU A 62 2.85 -7.74 18.45
C LEU A 62 2.65 -9.26 18.51
N VAL A 63 3.67 -10.03 18.14
CA VAL A 63 3.66 -11.49 18.26
C VAL A 63 3.75 -11.89 19.74
N THR A 64 4.68 -11.31 20.49
CA THR A 64 4.88 -11.62 21.91
C THR A 64 3.63 -11.30 22.75
N ARG A 65 2.98 -10.15 22.54
CA ARG A 65 1.78 -9.78 23.31
C ARG A 65 0.60 -10.74 23.10
N SER A 66 0.57 -11.46 21.98
CA SER A 66 -0.47 -12.46 21.68
C SER A 66 -0.09 -13.88 22.10
N GLY A 67 1.09 -14.08 22.69
CA GLY A 67 1.62 -15.42 22.96
C GLY A 67 1.95 -16.19 21.68
N GLY A 68 2.19 -15.50 20.57
CA GLY A 68 2.57 -16.10 19.29
C GLY A 68 1.42 -16.60 18.42
N THR A 69 0.16 -16.30 18.76
CA THR A 69 -1.00 -16.82 18.01
C THR A 69 -1.49 -15.88 16.91
N GLU A 70 -1.24 -14.58 17.03
CA GLU A 70 -1.76 -13.58 16.10
C GLU A 70 -0.71 -13.11 15.08
N ARG A 71 -1.16 -12.90 13.84
CA ARG A 71 -0.31 -12.26 12.82
C ARG A 71 -0.27 -10.75 13.03
N PRO A 72 0.91 -10.11 12.99
CA PRO A 72 1.01 -8.67 13.12
C PRO A 72 0.45 -7.96 11.89
N PHE A 73 -0.14 -6.79 12.12
CA PHE A 73 -0.36 -5.79 11.08
C PHE A 73 0.36 -4.51 11.49
N ILE A 74 1.31 -4.09 10.66
CA ILE A 74 2.08 -2.87 10.82
C ILE A 74 2.04 -2.15 9.47
N LEU A 75 1.76 -0.85 9.51
CA LEU A 75 1.99 0.05 8.38
C LEU A 75 3.29 0.81 8.63
N SER A 76 4.16 0.94 7.62
CA SER A 76 5.44 1.67 7.73
C SER A 76 5.65 2.64 6.58
N ARG A 77 6.26 3.81 6.86
CA ARG A 77 6.59 4.80 5.82
C ARG A 77 7.88 4.44 5.12
N ALA A 78 8.98 4.47 5.86
CA ALA A 78 10.28 4.05 5.39
C ALA A 78 10.37 2.52 5.36
N PHE A 79 11.22 1.98 4.48
CA PHE A 79 11.39 0.55 4.29
C PHE A 79 12.76 0.22 3.68
N PHE A 80 13.13 -1.06 3.72
CA PHE A 80 14.32 -1.60 3.06
C PHE A 80 14.03 -2.96 2.43
N ALA A 81 15.01 -3.52 1.72
CA ALA A 81 14.94 -4.89 1.24
C ALA A 81 14.71 -5.85 2.43
N GLY A 82 13.59 -6.58 2.40
CA GLY A 82 13.17 -7.46 3.48
C GLY A 82 11.93 -6.98 4.26
N THR A 83 11.55 -5.70 4.15
CA THR A 83 10.36 -5.14 4.83
C THR A 83 9.07 -5.88 4.48
N GLN A 84 8.99 -6.57 3.33
CA GLN A 84 7.82 -7.39 2.95
C GLN A 84 7.48 -8.49 3.96
N ARG A 85 8.41 -8.86 4.85
CA ARG A 85 8.17 -9.82 5.94
C ARG A 85 7.54 -9.19 7.18
N LEU A 86 7.53 -7.86 7.27
CA LEU A 86 7.34 -7.12 8.52
C LEU A 86 6.14 -6.18 8.49
N ALA A 87 5.94 -5.46 7.38
CA ALA A 87 4.96 -4.37 7.33
C ALA A 87 4.37 -4.20 5.93
N ALA A 88 3.15 -3.65 5.90
CA ALA A 88 2.63 -2.95 4.74
C ALA A 88 3.33 -1.60 4.61
N VAL A 89 3.41 -1.06 3.39
CA VAL A 89 4.00 0.25 3.11
C VAL A 89 3.01 1.15 2.36
N TRP A 90 3.15 2.46 2.49
CA TRP A 90 2.42 3.39 1.65
C TRP A 90 3.36 4.45 1.07
N THR A 91 2.91 5.12 0.00
CA THR A 91 3.74 6.06 -0.76
C THR A 91 4.00 7.41 -0.08
N GLY A 92 3.70 7.55 1.21
CA GLY A 92 3.84 8.81 1.95
C GLY A 92 2.79 9.86 1.57
N ASP A 93 3.12 11.11 1.87
CA ASP A 93 2.26 12.28 1.77
C ASP A 93 2.05 12.70 0.30
N ASN A 94 1.04 12.14 -0.36
CA ASN A 94 0.70 12.40 -1.76
C ASN A 94 -0.22 13.62 -1.93
N LEU A 95 -0.35 14.12 -3.17
CA LEU A 95 -1.26 15.23 -3.47
C LEU A 95 -2.64 14.78 -3.96
N SER A 96 -3.66 15.58 -3.67
CA SER A 96 -5.04 15.41 -4.11
C SER A 96 -5.24 15.92 -5.55
N THR A 97 -4.52 15.32 -6.49
CA THR A 97 -4.54 15.67 -7.91
C THR A 97 -4.69 14.41 -8.79
N TRP A 98 -5.06 14.61 -10.06
CA TRP A 98 -5.19 13.51 -11.03
C TRP A 98 -3.84 12.88 -11.35
N GLU A 99 -2.77 13.66 -11.32
CA GLU A 99 -1.39 13.26 -11.54
C GLU A 99 -0.92 12.31 -10.44
N TYR A 100 -1.24 12.62 -9.17
CA TYR A 100 -0.90 11.75 -8.05
C TYR A 100 -1.77 10.49 -7.97
N LEU A 101 -3.03 10.57 -8.43
CA LEU A 101 -3.84 9.38 -8.67
C LEU A 101 -3.16 8.46 -9.71
N LYS A 102 -2.75 9.02 -10.85
CA LYS A 102 -2.07 8.27 -11.92
C LYS A 102 -0.75 7.68 -11.44
N ILE A 103 0.10 8.45 -10.77
CA ILE A 103 1.45 8.01 -10.35
C ILE A 103 1.41 6.95 -9.25
N SER A 104 0.30 6.83 -8.50
CA SER A 104 0.15 5.78 -7.49
C SER A 104 0.30 4.37 -8.07
N ILE A 105 -0.09 4.17 -9.34
CA ILE A 105 -0.03 2.89 -10.04
C ILE A 105 1.43 2.46 -10.30
N PRO A 106 2.26 3.22 -11.05
CA PRO A 106 3.65 2.86 -11.28
C PRO A 106 4.45 2.77 -9.98
N MET A 107 4.13 3.59 -8.95
CA MET A 107 4.76 3.46 -7.64
C MET A 107 4.45 2.11 -6.99
N CYS A 108 3.17 1.71 -6.92
CA CYS A 108 2.80 0.41 -6.38
C CYS A 108 3.36 -0.77 -7.19
N LEU A 109 3.38 -0.66 -8.53
CA LEU A 109 4.00 -1.67 -9.39
C LEU A 109 5.50 -1.82 -9.10
N SER A 110 6.23 -0.71 -8.97
CA SER A 110 7.66 -0.73 -8.65
C SER A 110 7.94 -1.40 -7.29
N MET A 111 7.10 -1.15 -6.29
CA MET A 111 7.18 -1.82 -4.98
C MET A 111 6.87 -3.32 -5.10
N CYS A 112 5.81 -3.68 -5.82
CA CYS A 112 5.42 -5.07 -6.01
C CYS A 112 6.50 -5.91 -6.71
N VAL A 113 7.11 -5.40 -7.80
CA VAL A 113 8.18 -6.13 -8.51
C VAL A 113 9.48 -6.26 -7.69
N THR A 114 9.68 -5.40 -6.70
CA THR A 114 10.80 -5.47 -5.75
C THR A 114 10.46 -6.25 -4.46
N GLY A 115 9.30 -6.92 -4.43
CA GLY A 115 8.88 -7.81 -3.35
C GLY A 115 7.99 -7.15 -2.28
N LEU A 116 7.81 -5.82 -2.31
CA LEU A 116 6.93 -5.07 -1.41
C LEU A 116 5.49 -5.09 -1.91
N SER A 117 4.89 -6.29 -1.91
CA SER A 117 3.55 -6.51 -2.46
C SER A 117 2.40 -5.93 -1.62
N PHE A 118 2.61 -5.63 -0.34
CA PHE A 118 1.59 -5.02 0.50
C PHE A 118 1.73 -3.50 0.53
N CYS A 119 1.42 -2.86 -0.61
CA CYS A 119 1.59 -1.42 -0.80
C CYS A 119 0.32 -0.70 -1.25
N GLY A 120 0.27 0.63 -1.08
CA GLY A 120 -0.83 1.48 -1.54
C GLY A 120 -0.53 2.97 -1.39
N ALA A 121 -1.47 3.80 -1.84
CA ALA A 121 -1.39 5.26 -1.68
C ALA A 121 -2.64 5.80 -0.94
N ASP A 122 -2.54 7.01 -0.39
CA ASP A 122 -3.64 7.60 0.35
C ASP A 122 -4.78 8.00 -0.59
N ILE A 123 -5.95 7.39 -0.36
CA ILE A 123 -7.16 7.60 -1.16
C ILE A 123 -7.61 9.05 -1.01
N GLY A 124 -7.72 9.73 -2.14
CA GLY A 124 -8.12 11.14 -2.21
C GLY A 124 -6.94 12.11 -2.13
N GLY A 125 -5.70 11.64 -1.88
CA GLY A 125 -4.52 12.48 -1.67
C GLY A 125 -4.42 13.05 -0.25
N PHE A 126 -3.23 13.14 0.33
CA PHE A 126 -3.00 13.62 1.70
C PHE A 126 -3.32 15.12 1.84
N ILE A 127 -2.94 15.92 0.84
CA ILE A 127 -3.20 17.37 0.74
C ILE A 127 -3.36 17.81 -0.72
N PRO A 128 -4.15 18.86 -1.06
CA PRO A 128 -5.19 19.50 -0.27
C PRO A 128 -6.50 18.67 -0.35
N GLU A 129 -7.67 19.29 -0.39
CA GLU A 129 -8.94 18.60 -0.60
C GLU A 129 -9.14 18.17 -2.06
N PRO A 130 -9.54 16.91 -2.34
CA PRO A 130 -9.93 16.49 -3.68
C PRO A 130 -11.32 17.00 -4.03
N SER A 131 -11.60 17.18 -5.32
CA SER A 131 -12.97 17.29 -5.79
C SER A 131 -13.75 15.98 -5.54
N PRO A 132 -15.09 16.02 -5.43
CA PRO A 132 -15.87 14.79 -5.26
C PRO A 132 -15.66 13.76 -6.38
N GLU A 133 -15.49 14.23 -7.63
CA GLU A 133 -15.17 13.36 -8.76
C GLU A 133 -13.81 12.69 -8.58
N LEU A 134 -12.77 13.46 -8.23
CA LEU A 134 -11.43 12.93 -8.00
C LEU A 134 -11.44 11.90 -6.86
N LEU A 135 -12.22 12.15 -5.79
CA LEU A 135 -12.35 11.22 -4.68
C LEU A 135 -12.96 9.88 -5.15
N ILE A 136 -14.04 9.91 -5.94
CA ILE A 136 -14.64 8.68 -6.52
C ILE A 136 -13.59 7.91 -7.33
N ARG A 137 -12.82 8.60 -8.18
CA ARG A 137 -11.78 7.94 -9.01
C ARG A 137 -10.64 7.38 -8.18
N TRP A 138 -10.28 8.03 -7.08
CA TRP A 138 -9.33 7.50 -6.10
C TRP A 138 -9.81 6.21 -5.46
N TYR A 139 -11.08 6.14 -5.02
CA TYR A 139 -11.64 4.90 -4.51
C TYR A 139 -11.62 3.79 -5.56
N GLN A 140 -12.04 4.08 -6.80
CA GLN A 140 -12.05 3.11 -7.91
C GLN A 140 -10.66 2.55 -8.20
N ALA A 141 -9.64 3.39 -8.27
CA ALA A 141 -8.27 2.93 -8.50
C ALA A 141 -7.70 2.16 -7.30
N ALA A 142 -7.89 2.68 -6.08
CA ALA A 142 -7.29 2.12 -4.89
C ALA A 142 -7.96 0.82 -4.41
N CYS A 143 -9.22 0.56 -4.80
CA CYS A 143 -9.87 -0.73 -4.51
C CYS A 143 -9.13 -1.90 -5.18
N LEU A 144 -8.29 -1.60 -6.18
CA LEU A 144 -7.43 -2.53 -6.90
C LEU A 144 -5.97 -2.50 -6.42
N GLN A 145 -5.65 -1.74 -5.37
CA GLN A 145 -4.32 -1.69 -4.75
C GLN A 145 -4.26 -2.59 -3.50
N PRO A 146 -3.12 -3.24 -3.19
CA PRO A 146 -2.99 -4.17 -2.07
C PRO A 146 -3.38 -3.57 -0.72
N PHE A 147 -2.91 -2.35 -0.41
CA PHE A 147 -3.27 -1.58 0.78
C PHE A 147 -4.27 -0.47 0.45
N PHE A 148 -5.41 -0.44 1.14
CA PHE A 148 -6.56 0.41 0.81
C PHE A 148 -6.96 1.28 2.02
N ARG A 149 -6.51 2.55 2.04
CA ARG A 149 -6.67 3.48 3.18
C ARG A 149 -7.06 4.88 2.72
N GLY A 150 -8.15 5.42 3.28
CA GLY A 150 -8.42 6.86 3.26
C GLY A 150 -7.68 7.56 4.40
N HIS A 151 -6.87 8.57 4.08
CA HIS A 151 -6.09 9.33 5.06
C HIS A 151 -5.86 10.76 4.58
N SER A 152 -5.89 11.77 5.44
CA SER A 152 -5.74 13.18 5.08
C SER A 152 -5.01 13.97 6.15
N SER A 153 -4.42 15.10 5.75
CA SER A 153 -3.75 16.01 6.68
C SER A 153 -4.73 16.67 7.64
N MET A 154 -4.23 17.02 8.83
CA MET A 154 -4.98 17.68 9.90
C MET A 154 -5.69 18.97 9.44
N ASN A 155 -5.12 19.68 8.47
CA ASN A 155 -5.65 20.96 7.98
C ASN A 155 -6.68 20.80 6.86
N THR A 156 -7.06 19.57 6.51
CA THR A 156 -8.03 19.32 5.42
C THR A 156 -9.46 19.22 5.92
N VAL A 157 -10.41 19.55 5.05
CA VAL A 157 -11.84 19.34 5.33
C VAL A 157 -12.14 17.84 5.50
N ARG A 158 -13.02 17.53 6.45
CA ARG A 158 -13.54 16.17 6.68
C ARG A 158 -14.13 15.60 5.39
N ARG A 159 -13.77 14.36 5.07
CA ARG A 159 -14.08 13.72 3.79
C ARG A 159 -14.40 12.24 3.92
N GLU A 160 -14.94 11.84 5.06
CA GLU A 160 -15.56 10.54 5.18
C GLU A 160 -16.65 10.37 4.09
N PRO A 161 -16.76 9.20 3.43
CA PRO A 161 -17.59 9.06 2.23
C PRO A 161 -19.05 9.49 2.37
N TRP A 162 -19.63 9.34 3.57
CA TRP A 162 -21.01 9.69 3.87
C TRP A 162 -21.26 11.20 4.07
N LEU A 163 -20.23 12.04 4.02
CA LEU A 163 -20.37 13.50 4.11
C LEU A 163 -20.69 14.14 2.75
N PHE A 164 -20.55 13.38 1.65
CA PHE A 164 -20.80 13.88 0.30
C PHE A 164 -22.27 13.64 -0.12
N GLU A 165 -22.64 14.24 -1.26
CA GLU A 165 -23.94 13.99 -1.89
C GLU A 165 -24.17 12.50 -2.17
N LYS A 166 -25.45 12.12 -2.30
CA LYS A 166 -25.88 10.73 -2.43
C LYS A 166 -25.21 10.00 -3.61
N ASN A 167 -25.06 10.68 -4.75
CA ASN A 167 -24.38 10.14 -5.93
C ASN A 167 -22.90 9.75 -5.65
N VAL A 168 -22.16 10.61 -4.93
CA VAL A 168 -20.77 10.37 -4.54
C VAL A 168 -20.70 9.24 -3.51
N THR A 169 -21.55 9.29 -2.50
CA THR A 169 -21.64 8.27 -1.45
C THR A 169 -21.95 6.89 -2.05
N ASP A 170 -22.92 6.81 -2.97
CA ASP A 170 -23.33 5.58 -3.63
C ASP A 170 -22.22 5.03 -4.54
N ALA A 171 -21.51 5.90 -5.27
CA ALA A 171 -20.38 5.51 -6.10
C ALA A 171 -19.24 4.91 -5.26
N ILE A 172 -18.88 5.56 -4.15
CA ILE A 172 -17.84 5.05 -3.23
C ILE A 172 -18.30 3.75 -2.56
N ARG A 173 -19.57 3.66 -2.13
CA ARG A 173 -20.12 2.42 -1.55
C ARG A 173 -20.01 1.25 -2.52
N SER A 174 -20.38 1.43 -3.78
CA SER A 174 -20.29 0.37 -4.79
C SER A 174 -18.86 -0.15 -4.96
N VAL A 175 -17.86 0.72 -4.83
CA VAL A 175 -16.45 0.35 -4.95
C VAL A 175 -15.97 -0.43 -3.73
N ILE A 176 -16.38 0.02 -2.53
CA ILE A 176 -16.05 -0.68 -1.28
C ILE A 176 -16.72 -2.07 -1.28
N ASP A 177 -17.98 -2.18 -1.67
CA ASP A 177 -18.68 -3.46 -1.78
C ASP A 177 -17.93 -4.44 -2.69
N GLU A 178 -17.41 -3.96 -3.82
CA GLU A 178 -16.65 -4.78 -4.75
C GLU A 178 -15.29 -5.23 -4.18
N ARG A 179 -14.57 -4.34 -3.48
CA ARG A 179 -13.36 -4.71 -2.73
C ARG A 179 -13.65 -5.83 -1.73
N TYR A 180 -14.78 -5.74 -1.01
CA TYR A 180 -15.18 -6.75 -0.04
C TYR A 180 -15.55 -8.09 -0.71
N ARG A 181 -16.23 -8.07 -1.86
CA ARG A 181 -16.49 -9.29 -2.65
C ARG A 181 -15.22 -9.98 -3.11
N LEU A 182 -14.18 -9.21 -3.45
CA LEU A 182 -12.89 -9.71 -3.90
C LEU A 182 -11.95 -10.13 -2.74
N LEU A 183 -12.32 -9.98 -1.47
CA LEU A 183 -11.44 -10.35 -0.35
C LEU A 183 -10.93 -11.80 -0.41
N PRO A 184 -11.73 -12.83 -0.77
CA PRO A 184 -11.21 -14.19 -0.95
C PRO A 184 -10.13 -14.28 -2.03
N TYR A 185 -10.30 -13.52 -3.12
CA TYR A 185 -9.32 -13.44 -4.20
C TYR A 185 -8.03 -12.74 -3.72
N TRP A 186 -8.16 -11.56 -3.11
CA TRP A 186 -7.03 -10.83 -2.51
C TRP A 186 -6.22 -11.71 -1.57
N TYR A 187 -6.91 -12.39 -0.64
CA TYR A 187 -6.26 -13.25 0.34
C TYR A 187 -5.51 -14.41 -0.34
N THR A 188 -6.07 -14.99 -1.41
CA THR A 188 -5.41 -16.03 -2.21
C THR A 188 -4.17 -15.50 -2.92
N VAL A 189 -4.22 -14.29 -3.49
CA VAL A 189 -3.07 -13.68 -4.17
C VAL A 189 -1.98 -13.32 -3.15
N PHE A 190 -2.33 -12.80 -1.97
CA PHE A 190 -1.38 -12.57 -0.88
C PHE A 190 -0.77 -13.88 -0.35
N TYR A 191 -1.56 -14.96 -0.29
CA TYR A 191 -1.03 -16.28 0.06
C TYR A 191 0.03 -16.74 -0.97
N ARG A 192 -0.24 -16.62 -2.27
CA ARG A 192 0.73 -16.91 -3.34
C ARG A 192 1.99 -16.04 -3.24
N ALA A 193 1.83 -14.75 -2.95
CA ALA A 193 2.97 -13.87 -2.71
C ALA A 193 3.82 -14.30 -1.51
N HIS A 194 3.20 -14.86 -0.47
CA HIS A 194 3.89 -15.39 0.70
C HIS A 194 4.67 -16.69 0.41
N ILE A 195 4.11 -17.61 -0.39
CA ILE A 195 4.74 -18.91 -0.66
C ILE A 195 5.78 -18.84 -1.79
N ASP A 196 5.52 -18.10 -2.86
CA ASP A 196 6.32 -18.14 -4.09
C ASP A 196 7.07 -16.82 -4.36
N GLY A 197 6.83 -15.78 -3.55
CA GLY A 197 7.42 -14.46 -3.75
C GLY A 197 6.88 -13.69 -4.97
N LEU A 198 5.84 -14.20 -5.64
CA LEU A 198 5.27 -13.56 -6.82
C LEU A 198 4.54 -12.26 -6.44
N PRO A 199 4.70 -11.17 -7.21
CA PRO A 199 4.04 -9.91 -6.93
C PRO A 199 2.51 -10.02 -6.92
N VAL A 200 1.87 -9.31 -5.99
CA VAL A 200 0.40 -9.18 -5.93
C VAL A 200 -0.11 -8.37 -7.12
N LEU A 201 0.44 -7.17 -7.34
CA LEU A 201 0.24 -6.43 -8.57
C LEU A 201 1.33 -6.79 -9.56
N ARG A 202 0.93 -7.13 -10.78
CA ARG A 202 1.83 -7.62 -11.83
C ARG A 202 1.79 -6.67 -13.02
N PRO A 203 2.92 -6.06 -13.40
CA PRO A 203 2.98 -5.33 -14.65
C PRO A 203 2.77 -6.32 -15.80
N LEU A 204 2.21 -5.85 -16.92
CA LEU A 204 1.80 -6.74 -18.00
C LEU A 204 2.97 -7.56 -18.58
N TRP A 205 4.17 -6.99 -18.62
CA TRP A 205 5.37 -7.69 -19.12
C TRP A 205 5.74 -8.93 -18.29
N LEU A 206 5.30 -9.02 -17.03
CA LEU A 206 5.56 -10.19 -16.18
C LEU A 206 4.72 -11.40 -16.63
N GLU A 207 3.51 -11.17 -17.12
CA GLU A 207 2.59 -12.20 -17.61
C GLU A 207 2.76 -12.47 -19.11
N PHE A 208 3.22 -11.46 -19.86
CA PHE A 208 3.37 -11.50 -21.31
C PHE A 208 4.79 -11.07 -21.74
N PRO A 209 5.84 -11.84 -21.38
CA PRO A 209 7.24 -11.45 -21.59
C PRO A 209 7.66 -11.39 -23.06
N GLU A 210 6.91 -12.03 -23.97
CA GLU A 210 7.20 -12.02 -25.41
C GLU A 210 6.69 -10.74 -26.10
N GLU A 211 5.74 -10.04 -25.50
CA GLU A 211 5.09 -8.85 -26.05
C GLU A 211 5.86 -7.58 -25.70
N LYS A 212 6.90 -7.25 -26.46
CA LYS A 212 7.78 -6.10 -26.16
C LYS A 212 7.08 -4.73 -26.16
N SER A 213 5.94 -4.61 -26.83
CA SER A 213 5.17 -3.35 -26.95
C SER A 213 4.58 -2.88 -25.62
N ILE A 214 4.41 -3.77 -24.64
CA ILE A 214 3.80 -3.48 -23.33
C ILE A 214 4.84 -3.29 -22.21
N PHE A 215 6.15 -3.33 -22.52
CA PHE A 215 7.20 -3.23 -21.49
C PHE A 215 7.21 -1.89 -20.75
N SER A 216 6.76 -0.82 -21.43
CA SER A 216 6.63 0.51 -20.84
C SER A 216 5.23 0.79 -20.29
N VAL A 217 4.30 -0.17 -20.29
CA VAL A 217 2.95 0.03 -19.79
C VAL A 217 2.97 -0.07 -18.27
N ASP A 218 2.62 1.05 -17.62
CA ASP A 218 2.69 1.24 -16.17
C ASP A 218 1.38 1.78 -15.56
N HIS A 219 0.34 1.95 -16.39
CA HIS A 219 -1.01 2.41 -16.02
C HIS A 219 -2.06 1.29 -16.08
N GLN A 220 -1.65 0.08 -16.49
CA GLN A 220 -2.45 -1.14 -16.52
C GLN A 220 -1.67 -2.26 -15.84
N TYR A 221 -2.38 -3.13 -15.13
CA TYR A 221 -1.77 -4.22 -14.40
C TYR A 221 -2.74 -5.37 -14.21
N MET A 222 -2.19 -6.51 -13.79
CA MET A 222 -2.95 -7.65 -13.34
C MET A 222 -2.82 -7.79 -11.83
N ILE A 223 -3.85 -8.35 -11.19
CA ILE A 223 -3.80 -8.74 -9.77
C ILE A 223 -3.63 -10.25 -9.77
N GLY A 224 -2.50 -10.77 -9.31
CA GLY A 224 -2.15 -12.18 -9.50
C GLY A 224 -2.11 -12.58 -11.00
N ASN A 225 -2.29 -13.87 -11.30
CA ASN A 225 -2.31 -14.39 -12.69
C ASN A 225 -3.72 -14.56 -13.28
N GLY A 226 -4.78 -14.09 -12.59
CA GLY A 226 -6.17 -14.30 -13.02
C GLY A 226 -6.67 -15.74 -12.95
N GLU A 227 -5.89 -16.70 -12.44
CA GLU A 227 -6.33 -18.10 -12.36
C GLU A 227 -7.23 -18.33 -11.12
N ALA A 228 -8.53 -18.16 -11.30
CA ALA A 228 -9.52 -18.93 -10.56
C ALA A 228 -9.59 -20.34 -11.19
N ALA A 229 -8.84 -21.30 -10.62
CA ALA A 229 -8.92 -22.75 -10.85
C ALA A 229 -9.67 -23.23 -12.12
N SER A 230 -9.06 -23.12 -13.31
CA SER A 230 -9.50 -23.79 -14.55
C SER A 230 -8.37 -23.74 -15.60
N PRO A 231 -8.19 -24.75 -16.48
CA PRO A 231 -7.00 -24.88 -17.34
C PRO A 231 -6.86 -23.73 -18.35
N PRO A 232 -5.66 -23.52 -18.92
CA PRO A 232 -5.28 -22.29 -19.61
C PRO A 232 -6.05 -22.16 -20.92
N ARG A 233 -7.10 -21.34 -20.90
CA ARG A 233 -7.67 -20.71 -22.09
C ARG A 233 -7.49 -19.21 -21.92
N ARG A 234 -6.96 -18.56 -22.97
CA ARG A 234 -6.69 -17.11 -23.12
C ARG A 234 -7.86 -16.15 -22.78
N ALA A 235 -8.99 -16.64 -22.27
CA ALA A 235 -10.24 -15.89 -22.15
C ALA A 235 -10.53 -15.30 -20.76
N ASN A 236 -9.74 -15.61 -19.72
CA ASN A 236 -10.07 -15.21 -18.33
C ASN A 236 -8.97 -14.38 -17.65
N TYR A 237 -8.23 -13.56 -18.40
CA TYR A 237 -7.33 -12.60 -17.77
C TYR A 237 -8.14 -11.36 -17.36
N HIS A 238 -8.25 -11.13 -16.04
CA HIS A 238 -8.79 -9.87 -15.53
C HIS A 238 -7.71 -8.78 -15.70
N LEU A 239 -7.77 -8.07 -16.82
CA LEU A 239 -6.99 -6.87 -17.05
C LEU A 239 -7.62 -5.73 -16.25
N PHE A 240 -6.90 -5.23 -15.26
CA PHE A 240 -7.38 -4.13 -14.43
C PHE A 240 -6.80 -2.81 -14.96
N PHE A 241 -7.70 -1.90 -15.33
CA PHE A 241 -7.33 -0.53 -15.64
C PHE A 241 -7.20 0.23 -14.32
N GLY A 242 -5.96 0.59 -13.95
CA GLY A 242 -5.74 1.37 -12.73
C GLY A 242 -6.31 2.78 -12.80
N PHE A 243 -6.54 3.30 -14.03
CA PHE A 243 -7.11 4.63 -14.26
C PHE A 243 -7.91 4.67 -15.57
N MET A 244 -9.18 5.06 -15.50
CA MET A 244 -10.03 5.38 -16.66
C MET A 244 -10.70 6.75 -16.46
N PRO A 245 -10.26 7.80 -17.17
CA PRO A 245 -10.74 9.17 -16.92
C PRO A 245 -12.22 9.40 -17.32
N ALA A 246 -12.84 8.53 -18.13
CA ALA A 246 -14.13 8.85 -18.76
C ALA A 246 -15.19 7.73 -18.72
N CYS A 247 -15.00 6.64 -17.95
CA CYS A 247 -16.00 5.56 -17.92
C CYS A 247 -17.03 5.78 -16.80
N PRO A 248 -18.34 5.92 -17.11
CA PRO A 248 -19.42 5.97 -16.11
C PRO A 248 -19.72 4.59 -15.50
N ALA A 249 -19.29 3.51 -16.17
CA ALA A 249 -19.54 2.13 -15.77
C ALA A 249 -18.20 1.41 -15.50
N TRP A 250 -17.65 1.62 -14.31
CA TRP A 250 -16.65 0.70 -13.77
C TRP A 250 -17.38 -0.59 -13.39
N ARG A 251 -17.16 -1.66 -14.15
CA ARG A 251 -17.52 -3.03 -13.76
C ARG A 251 -16.24 -3.86 -13.79
N LEU A 252 -15.92 -4.45 -12.64
CA LEU A 252 -14.86 -5.45 -12.49
C LEU A 252 -15.37 -6.82 -12.95
#